data_AF-B1MEW0-F1
#
_entry.id   AF-B1MEW0-F1
#
_cell.length_a   1.000
_cell.length_b   1.000
_cell.length_c   1.000
_cell.angle_alpha   90.00
_cell.angle_beta   90.00
_cell.angle_gamma   90.00
#
_symmetry.space_group_name_H-M   'P 1'
#
loop_
_entity.id
_entity.type
_entity.pdbx_description
1 polymer ?
#
loop_
_entity_poly.entity_id
_entity_poly.type
_entity_poly.pdbx_seq_one_letter_code
_entity_poly.pdbx_strand_id
1 'polypeptide(L)'
;MTALKVLAGTGFAAVALLAGCSGVVNLGGDTKCKDFIAAEEQKQNDAVSKMVKDERGRDASNLEISATRTAVTMYCKTLGNDNSKIREAPHI
;
A
#
# COMPACT_ATOMS: atom_id res chain seq x y z
N MET A 1 -32.57 0.20 0.62
CA MET A 1 -33.52 0.57 -0.44
C MET A 1 -33.28 2.02 -0.84
N THR A 2 -32.44 2.27 -1.85
CA THR A 2 -32.60 3.42 -2.76
C THR A 2 -31.98 3.01 -4.10
N ALA A 3 -32.78 3.09 -5.15
CA ALA A 3 -32.54 2.49 -6.46
C ALA A 3 -31.45 3.22 -7.25
N LEU A 4 -30.48 2.46 -7.76
CA LEU A 4 -29.51 2.90 -8.75
C LEU A 4 -30.21 2.95 -10.12
N LYS A 5 -30.57 4.15 -10.57
CA LYS A 5 -30.92 4.41 -11.97
C LYS A 5 -29.64 4.28 -12.81
N VAL A 6 -29.53 3.18 -13.54
CA VAL A 6 -28.51 3.01 -14.59
C VAL A 6 -28.97 3.81 -15.81
N LEU A 7 -28.31 4.93 -16.09
CA LEU A 7 -28.44 5.66 -17.34
C LEU A 7 -27.45 5.07 -18.35
N ALA A 8 -28.00 4.47 -19.40
CA ALA A 8 -27.28 4.09 -20.60
C ALA A 8 -26.83 5.36 -21.36
N GLY A 9 -25.55 5.41 -21.71
CA GLY A 9 -24.96 6.48 -22.52
C GLY A 9 -23.57 6.06 -22.99
N THR A 10 -23.39 6.00 -24.29
CA THR A 10 -22.16 5.60 -25.00
C THR A 10 -21.02 6.61 -24.79
N GLY A 11 -19.83 6.11 -24.47
CA GLY A 11 -18.57 6.86 -24.56
C GLY A 11 -18.05 7.37 -23.22
N PHE A 12 -16.79 7.05 -22.94
CA PHE A 12 -16.08 7.17 -21.66
C PHE A 12 -16.52 6.15 -20.62
N ALA A 13 -15.83 5.00 -20.62
CA ALA A 13 -15.59 4.25 -19.40
C ALA A 13 -14.78 5.16 -18.45
N ALA A 14 -15.48 6.06 -17.76
CA ALA A 14 -15.02 6.58 -16.49
C ALA A 14 -15.03 5.37 -15.56
N VAL A 15 -13.91 4.64 -15.56
CA VAL A 15 -13.60 3.70 -14.49
C VAL A 15 -13.72 4.53 -13.23
N ALA A 16 -14.78 4.26 -12.47
CA ALA A 16 -14.94 4.75 -11.14
C ALA A 16 -13.68 4.33 -10.38
N LEU A 17 -12.69 5.22 -10.26
CA LEU A 17 -11.66 5.16 -9.21
C LEU A 17 -12.33 5.53 -7.88
N LEU A 18 -13.42 4.82 -7.56
CA LEU A 18 -14.10 4.81 -6.27
C LEU A 18 -13.75 3.52 -5.52
N ALA A 19 -12.61 2.90 -5.83
CA ALA A 19 -11.87 2.18 -4.82
C ALA A 19 -11.15 3.24 -3.98
N GLY A 20 -11.70 3.59 -2.81
CA GLY A 20 -10.88 4.13 -1.74
C GLY A 20 -9.64 3.26 -1.54
N CYS A 21 -8.56 3.82 -0.97
CA CYS A 21 -7.22 3.24 -0.78
C CYS A 21 -7.14 1.86 -0.09
N SER A 22 -7.79 0.85 -0.66
CA SER A 22 -7.76 -0.57 -0.30
C SER A 22 -6.59 -1.28 -0.99
N GLY A 23 -5.89 -0.59 -1.89
CA GLY A 23 -4.74 -1.12 -2.64
C GLY A 23 -3.48 -1.26 -1.78
N VAL A 24 -3.12 -0.25 -0.98
CA VAL A 24 -1.84 -0.25 -0.23
C VAL A 24 -1.79 -1.38 0.80
N VAL A 25 -2.85 -1.58 1.59
CA VAL A 25 -2.83 -2.55 2.69
C VAL A 25 -2.88 -4.00 2.23
N ASN A 26 -3.59 -4.30 1.14
CA ASN A 26 -3.72 -5.67 0.63
C ASN A 26 -2.52 -6.13 -0.19
N LEU A 27 -1.72 -5.19 -0.70
CA LEU A 27 -0.51 -5.50 -1.45
C LEU A 27 0.67 -5.86 -0.54
N GLY A 28 0.67 -5.44 0.73
CA GLY A 28 1.78 -5.71 1.65
C GLY A 28 3.11 -5.32 1.01
N GLY A 29 4.03 -6.29 0.89
CA GLY A 29 5.32 -6.11 0.26
C GLY A 29 5.30 -5.69 -1.23
N ASP A 30 4.20 -5.93 -1.96
CA ASP A 30 4.02 -5.49 -3.35
C ASP A 30 3.59 -4.03 -3.51
N THR A 31 3.35 -3.32 -2.41
CA THR A 31 3.04 -1.89 -2.46
C THR A 31 4.17 -1.15 -3.15
N LYS A 32 3.84 -0.27 -4.09
CA LYS A 32 4.83 0.57 -4.76
C LYS A 32 5.25 1.74 -3.87
N CYS A 33 6.50 2.17 -4.00
CA CYS A 33 7.04 3.29 -3.23
C CYS A 33 6.22 4.59 -3.37
N LYS A 34 5.74 4.92 -4.57
CA LYS A 34 4.88 6.10 -4.76
C LYS A 34 3.59 6.02 -3.92
N ASP A 35 2.99 4.83 -3.83
CA ASP A 35 1.71 4.62 -3.17
C ASP A 35 1.92 4.56 -1.65
N PHE A 36 3.03 3.97 -1.21
CA PHE A 36 3.43 3.92 0.20
C PHE A 36 3.71 5.31 0.77
N ILE A 37 4.49 6.14 0.06
CA ILE A 37 4.84 7.49 0.51
C ILE A 37 3.63 8.42 0.52
N ALA A 38 2.70 8.27 -0.41
CA ALA A 38 1.47 9.06 -0.46
C ALA A 38 0.42 8.62 0.59
N ALA A 39 0.55 7.42 1.15
CA ALA A 39 -0.39 6.90 2.13
C ALA A 39 -0.19 7.53 3.51
N GLU A 40 -1.28 7.60 4.28
CA GLU A 40 -1.22 7.96 5.69
C GLU A 40 -0.45 6.92 6.51
N GLU A 41 0.04 7.35 7.68
CA GLU A 41 0.82 6.52 8.58
C GLU A 41 0.14 5.18 8.89
N GLN A 42 -1.15 5.16 9.23
CA GLN A 42 -1.82 3.91 9.55
C GLN A 42 -1.77 2.90 8.38
N LYS A 43 -1.97 3.35 7.14
CA LYS A 43 -1.93 2.50 5.95
C LYS A 43 -0.54 1.98 5.62
N GLN A 44 0.48 2.79 5.89
CA GLN A 44 1.87 2.34 5.82
C GLN A 44 2.15 1.24 6.85
N ASN A 45 1.57 1.32 8.06
CA ASN A 45 1.77 0.34 9.13
C ASN A 45 1.11 -0.98 8.74
N ASP A 46 -0.09 -0.92 8.19
CA ASP A 46 -0.82 -2.09 7.71
C ASP A 46 -0.05 -2.81 6.58
N ALA A 47 0.48 -2.06 5.61
CA ALA A 47 1.28 -2.63 4.51
C ALA A 47 2.58 -3.28 5.02
N VAL A 48 3.29 -2.63 5.94
CA VAL A 48 4.51 -3.19 6.57
C VAL A 48 4.19 -4.42 7.42
N SER A 49 3.14 -4.36 8.24
CA SER A 49 2.70 -5.48 9.07
C SER A 49 2.38 -6.71 8.20
N LYS A 50 1.63 -6.50 7.10
CA LYS A 50 1.36 -7.55 6.13
C LYS A 50 2.64 -8.07 5.45
N MET A 51 3.53 -7.18 5.01
CA MET A 51 4.81 -7.57 4.39
C MET A 51 5.62 -8.47 5.31
N VAL A 52 5.84 -8.05 6.56
CA VAL A 52 6.61 -8.81 7.56
C VAL A 52 5.90 -10.14 7.85
N LYS A 53 4.57 -10.17 7.93
CA LYS A 53 3.81 -11.40 8.13
C LYS A 53 3.96 -12.38 6.96
N ASP A 54 3.84 -11.90 5.73
CA ASP A 54 3.96 -12.73 4.53
C ASP A 54 5.39 -13.30 4.40
N GLU A 55 6.42 -12.57 4.85
CA GLU A 55 7.83 -13.00 4.77
C GLU A 55 8.28 -13.86 5.94
N ARG A 56 7.80 -13.58 7.16
CA ARG A 56 8.25 -14.25 8.40
C ARG A 56 7.27 -15.29 8.93
N GLY A 57 6.04 -15.34 8.40
CA GLY A 57 4.99 -16.25 8.85
C GLY A 57 4.42 -15.93 10.24
N ARG A 58 4.70 -14.74 10.79
CA ARG A 58 4.22 -14.27 12.09
C ARG A 58 3.85 -12.80 12.07
N ASP A 59 3.00 -12.38 12.99
CA ASP A 59 2.68 -10.96 13.14
C ASP A 59 3.91 -10.17 13.60
N ALA A 60 4.01 -8.93 13.11
CA ALA A 60 5.07 -7.99 13.46
C ALA A 60 4.75 -7.27 14.77
N SER A 61 5.75 -7.08 15.62
CA SER A 61 5.62 -6.19 16.78
C SER A 61 5.56 -4.72 16.36
N ASN A 62 5.01 -3.84 17.20
CA ASN A 62 4.95 -2.40 16.92
C ASN A 62 6.34 -1.78 16.65
N LEU A 63 7.38 -2.30 17.30
CA LEU A 63 8.76 -1.85 17.10
C LEU A 63 9.28 -2.25 15.71
N GLU A 64 9.06 -3.51 15.30
CA GLU A 64 9.42 -3.99 13.95
C GLU A 64 8.68 -3.20 12.87
N ILE A 65 7.38 -2.95 13.04
CA ILE A 65 6.60 -2.17 12.10
C ILE A 65 7.18 -0.76 11.95
N SER A 66 7.51 -0.08 13.06
CA SER A 66 8.03 1.29 13.05
C SER A 66 9.42 1.38 12.42
N ALA A 67 10.31 0.43 12.75
CA ALA A 67 11.65 0.35 12.19
C ALA A 67 11.60 0.06 10.68
N THR A 68 10.83 -0.95 10.27
CA THR A 68 10.67 -1.34 8.87
C THR A 68 10.00 -0.24 8.05
N ARG A 69 8.96 0.43 8.57
CA ARG A 69 8.37 1.63 7.94
C ARG A 69 9.42 2.69 7.66
N THR A 70 10.25 3.01 8.66
CA THR A 70 11.30 4.02 8.51
C THR A 70 12.30 3.63 7.42
N ALA A 71 12.74 2.36 7.43
CA ALA A 71 13.67 1.83 6.44
C ALA A 71 13.06 1.83 5.02
N VAL A 72 11.82 1.38 4.87
CA VAL A 72 11.06 1.45 3.61
C VAL A 72 10.93 2.90 3.12
N THR A 73 10.61 3.82 4.03
CA THR A 73 10.49 5.26 3.69
C THR A 73 11.80 5.81 3.16
N MET A 74 12.92 5.51 3.85
CA MET A 74 14.25 5.93 3.41
C MET A 74 14.62 5.30 2.07
N TYR A 75 14.40 4.00 1.91
CA TYR A 75 14.61 3.29 0.64
C TYR A 75 13.85 3.97 -0.49
N CYS A 76 12.54 4.16 -0.35
CA CYS A 76 11.69 4.77 -1.37
C CYS A 76 12.08 6.20 -1.73
N LYS A 77 12.70 6.95 -0.80
CA LYS A 77 13.14 8.33 -1.04
C LYS A 77 14.55 8.45 -1.61
N THR A 78 15.37 7.40 -1.54
CA THR A 78 16.81 7.50 -1.84
C THR A 78 17.31 6.50 -2.88
N LEU A 79 16.93 5.23 -2.74
CA LEU A 79 17.43 4.12 -3.58
C LEU A 79 16.36 3.56 -4.51
N GLY A 80 15.12 3.55 -4.05
CA GLY A 80 13.96 3.14 -4.83
C GLY A 80 13.51 4.23 -5.81
N ASN A 81 12.64 3.83 -6.73
CA ASN A 81 11.87 4.73 -7.58
C ASN A 81 10.37 4.52 -7.35
N ASP A 82 9.53 5.32 -7.98
CA ASP A 82 8.06 5.25 -7.85
C ASP A 82 7.45 3.85 -8.04
N ASN A 83 8.10 3.00 -8.86
CA ASN A 83 7.64 1.65 -9.16
C ASN A 83 8.32 0.55 -8.34
N SER A 84 9.38 0.87 -7.59
CA SER A 84 10.01 -0.07 -6.66
C SER A 84 9.00 -0.56 -5.64
N LYS A 85 9.07 -1.84 -5.29
CA LYS A 85 8.19 -2.44 -4.29
C LYS A 85 8.80 -2.31 -2.90
N ILE A 86 7.98 -2.13 -1.88
CA ILE A 86 8.49 -1.93 -0.51
C ILE A 86 9.22 -3.16 0.06
N ARG A 87 8.92 -4.38 -0.41
CA ARG A 87 9.66 -5.61 -0.05
C ARG A 87 11.15 -5.58 -0.43
N GLU A 88 11.53 -4.70 -1.35
CA GLU A 88 12.92 -4.56 -1.81
C GLU A 88 13.74 -3.68 -0.86
N ALA A 89 13.09 -2.93 0.02
CA ALA A 89 13.78 -2.12 1.02
C ALA A 89 14.57 -3.03 1.98
N PRO A 90 15.78 -2.66 2.41
CA PRO A 90 16.42 -3.32 3.54
C PRO A 90 15.55 -3.21 4.79
N HIS A 91 15.15 -4.32 5.38
CA HIS A 91 14.31 -4.36 6.58
C HIS A 91 14.79 -5.43 7.55
N ILE A 92 14.42 -5.26 8.83
CA ILE A 92 14.82 -6.13 9.95
C ILE A 92 13.87 -7.31 10.10
#